data_AF-A0A6B2T405-F1
#
_entry.id   AF-A0A6B2T405-F1
#
_cell.length_a   1.000
_cell.length_b   1.000
_cell.length_c   1.000
_cell.angle_alpha   90.00
_cell.angle_beta   90.00
_cell.angle_gamma   90.00
#
_symmetry.space_group_name_H-M   'P 1'
#
loop_
_entity.id
_entity.type
_entity.pdbx_description
1 polymer ?
#
loop_
_entity_poly.entity_id
_entity_poly.type
_entity_poly.pdbx_seq_one_letter_code
_entity_poly.pdbx_strand_id
1 'polypeptide(L)' 'MADEHHKWLDRDAAERLLRGEPLEGIDSSSDGDADTEVDAQANARANAAAERLARALSALSGAG' A
#
# COMPACT_ATOMS: atom_id res chain seq x y z
N MET A 1 -1.75 -4.37 -31.89
CA MET A 1 -1.61 -3.19 -31.01
C MET A 1 -2.60 -3.36 -29.88
N ALA A 2 -2.19 -3.07 -28.65
CA ALA A 2 -2.98 -3.31 -27.45
C ALA A 2 -4.16 -2.34 -27.34
N ASP A 3 -5.26 -2.90 -26.82
CA ASP A 3 -6.30 -2.22 -26.04
C ASP A 3 -7.32 -1.33 -26.78
N GLU A 4 -8.55 -1.84 -26.90
CA GLU A 4 -9.73 -1.03 -27.22
C GLU A 4 -10.90 -1.43 -26.32
N HIS A 5 -10.66 -1.52 -25.01
CA HIS A 5 -11.71 -1.58 -23.98
C HIS A 5 -12.03 -0.20 -23.39
N HIS A 6 -11.86 0.88 -24.17
CA HIS A 6 -12.25 2.22 -23.75
C HIS A 6 -13.76 2.40 -23.86
N LYS A 7 -14.49 1.89 -22.85
CA LYS A 7 -15.85 2.34 -22.59
C LYS A 7 -15.78 3.77 -22.06
N TRP A 8 -16.50 4.66 -22.73
CA TRP A 8 -16.58 6.06 -22.33
C TRP A 8 -17.30 6.14 -20.99
N LEU A 9 -16.81 7.03 -20.14
CA LEU A 9 -17.31 7.22 -18.79
C LEU A 9 -18.75 7.74 -18.84
N ASP A 10 -19.63 7.19 -18.00
CA ASP A 10 -21.02 7.62 -17.93
C ASP A 10 -21.13 9.11 -17.59
N ARG A 11 -22.19 9.76 -18.09
CA ARG A 11 -22.35 11.20 -17.98
C ARG A 11 -22.30 11.71 -16.54
N ASP A 12 -22.98 11.02 -15.62
CA ASP A 12 -22.95 11.36 -14.19
C ASP A 12 -21.54 11.27 -13.60
N ALA A 13 -20.75 10.28 -14.03
CA ALA A 13 -19.37 10.15 -13.60
C ALA A 13 -18.50 11.27 -14.20
N ALA A 14 -18.77 11.72 -15.43
CA ALA A 14 -18.03 12.82 -16.02
C ALA A 14 -18.34 14.14 -15.30
N GLU A 15 -19.61 14.35 -14.94
CA GLU A 15 -20.06 15.53 -14.20
C GLU A 15 -19.51 15.56 -12.76
N ARG A 16 -19.37 14.40 -12.10
CA ARG A 16 -18.70 14.28 -10.79
C ARG A 16 -17.21 14.62 -10.87
N LEU A 17 -16.49 14.12 -11.86
CA LEU A 17 -15.08 14.49 -12.08
C LEU A 17 -14.91 15.99 -12.35
N LEU A 18 -15.79 16.59 -13.15
CA LEU A 18 -15.76 18.03 -13.43
C LEU A 18 -16.04 18.88 -12.18
N ARG A 19 -16.81 18.35 -11.22
CA ARG A 19 -17.03 18.98 -9.91
C ARG A 19 -15.93 18.70 -8.89
N GLY A 20 -14.97 17.83 -9.23
CA GLY A 20 -13.89 17.42 -8.34
C GLY A 20 -14.29 16.37 -7.31
N GLU A 21 -15.42 15.68 -7.51
CA GLU A 21 -15.83 14.57 -6.66
C GLU A 21 -15.22 13.24 -7.12
N PRO A 22 -14.75 12.39 -6.19
CA PRO A 22 -14.21 11.08 -6.52
C PRO A 22 -15.32 10.15 -7.05
N LEU A 23 -14.96 9.32 -8.03
CA LEU A 23 -15.85 8.34 -8.63
C LEU A 23 -15.82 7.05 -7.84
N GLU A 24 -16.93 6.72 -7.18
CA GLU A 24 -17.14 5.39 -6.62
C GLU A 24 -17.19 4.36 -7.76
N GLY A 25 -16.18 3.50 -7.83
CA GLY A 25 -16.10 2.39 -8.79
C GLY A 25 -14.95 2.47 -9.80
N ILE A 26 -14.20 3.57 -9.84
CA ILE A 26 -12.83 3.55 -10.38
C ILE A 26 -11.92 3.39 -9.17
N ASP A 27 -11.82 2.15 -8.71
CA ASP A 27 -10.78 1.76 -7.77
C ASP A 27 -9.45 2.10 -8.42
N SER A 28 -8.72 3.04 -7.83
CA SER A 28 -7.29 3.24 -8.01
C SER A 28 -6.47 1.98 -7.65
N SER A 29 -7.13 0.92 -7.19
CA SER A 29 -6.58 -0.33 -6.68
C SER A 29 -6.30 -1.35 -7.77
N SER A 30 -5.61 -0.94 -8.83
CA SER A 30 -4.84 -1.91 -9.62
C SER A 30 -3.34 -1.60 -9.68
N ASP A 31 -2.88 -0.53 -9.02
CA ASP A 31 -1.45 -0.18 -8.89
C ASP A 31 -1.06 0.25 -7.45
N GLY A 32 -1.98 0.20 -6.48
CA GLY A 32 -1.76 0.70 -5.10
C GLY A 32 -1.36 -0.34 -4.05
N ASP A 33 -1.56 -1.64 -4.32
CA ASP A 33 -1.35 -2.70 -3.32
C ASP A 33 0.11 -3.18 -3.24
N ALA A 34 0.87 -3.07 -4.33
CA ALA A 34 2.25 -3.56 -4.35
C ALA A 34 3.23 -2.67 -3.56
N ASP A 35 3.04 -1.35 -3.60
CA ASP A 35 3.94 -0.41 -2.93
C ASP A 35 3.72 -0.41 -1.40
N THR A 36 2.46 -0.48 -0.97
CA THR A 36 2.08 -0.54 0.45
C THR A 36 2.51 -1.86 1.11
N GLU A 37 2.45 -2.99 0.38
CA GLU A 37 2.86 -4.30 0.91
C GLU A 37 4.39 -4.39 1.11
N VAL A 38 5.18 -3.83 0.20
CA VAL A 38 6.64 -3.80 0.30
C VAL A 38 7.08 -2.91 1.48
N ASP A 39 6.47 -1.75 1.65
CA ASP A 39 6.74 -0.87 2.79
C ASP A 39 6.33 -1.50 4.13
N ALA A 40 5.17 -2.17 4.18
CA ALA A 40 4.74 -2.90 5.38
C ALA A 40 5.71 -4.06 5.71
N GLN A 41 6.19 -4.78 4.70
CA GLN A 41 7.15 -5.87 4.88
C GLN A 41 8.53 -5.36 5.33
N ALA A 42 9.00 -4.24 4.79
CA ALA A 42 10.25 -3.60 5.20
C ALA A 42 10.18 -3.15 6.66
N ASN A 43 9.07 -2.51 7.05
CA ASN A 43 8.86 -2.07 8.43
C ASN A 43 8.74 -3.25 9.42
N ALA A 44 8.03 -4.32 9.04
CA ALA A 44 7.94 -5.53 9.85
C ALA A 44 9.32 -6.20 10.05
N ARG A 45 10.16 -6.24 9.00
CA ARG A 45 11.54 -6.74 9.10
C ARG A 45 12.42 -5.87 9.99
N ALA A 46 12.30 -4.54 9.90
CA ALA A 46 13.03 -3.62 10.75
C ALA A 46 12.65 -3.81 12.24
N ASN A 47 11.36 -3.95 12.53
CA ASN A 47 10.87 -4.18 13.88
C ASN A 47 11.35 -5.54 14.43
N ALA A 48 11.24 -6.61 13.64
CA ALA A 48 11.75 -7.93 14.03
C ALA A 48 13.28 -7.91 14.27
N ALA A 49 14.05 -7.13 13.50
CA ALA A 49 15.48 -6.96 13.73
C ALA A 49 15.77 -6.23 15.05
N ALA A 50 15.01 -5.17 15.36
CA ALA A 50 15.12 -4.43 16.61
C ALA A 50 14.81 -5.32 17.82
N GLU A 51 13.76 -6.14 17.76
CA GLU A 51 13.43 -7.09 18.84
C GLU A 51 14.51 -8.15 19.04
N ARG A 52 15.11 -8.66 17.95
CA ARG A 52 16.21 -9.62 18.03
C ARG A 52 17.44 -9.02 18.70
N LEU A 53 17.76 -7.76 18.41
CA LEU A 53 18.86 -7.06 19.07
C LEU A 53 18.55 -6.83 20.56
N ALA A 54 17.35 -6.36 20.90
CA ALA A 54 16.94 -6.17 22.29
C ALA A 54 17.06 -7.48 23.08
N ARG A 55 16.61 -8.59 22.49
CA ARG A 55 16.69 -9.93 23.11
C ARG A 55 18.13 -10.42 23.28
N ALA A 56 19.01 -10.15 22.31
CA ALA A 56 20.43 -10.50 22.40
C ALA A 56 21.15 -9.69 23.50
N LEU A 57 20.84 -8.40 23.61
CA LEU A 57 21.39 -7.53 24.67
C LEU A 57 20.90 -7.96 26.06
N SER A 58 19.61 -8.29 26.20
CA SER A 58 19.07 -8.85 27.46
C SER A 58 19.72 -10.20 27.82
N ALA A 59 19.98 -11.07 26.84
CA ALA A 59 20.65 -12.34 27.07
C ALA A 59 22.10 -12.16 27.54
N LEU A 60 22.81 -11.17 26.99
CA LEU A 60 24.17 -10.83 27.43
C LEU A 60 24.19 -10.23 28.84
N SER A 61 23.20 -9.41 29.19
CA SER A 61 23.07 -8.80 30.51
C SER A 61 22.62 -9.78 31.61
N GLY A 62 21.88 -10.83 31.25
CA GLY A 62 21.39 -11.85 32.18
C GLY A 62 22.34 -13.03 32.41
N ALA A 63 23.49 -13.06 31.74
CA ALA A 63 24.51 -14.11 31.85
C ALA A 63 25.68 -13.76 32.80
N GLY A 64 25.51 -12.74 33.66
CA GLY A 64 26.48 -12.31 34.68
C GLY A 64 26.11 -12.76 36.08
#